data_AF-A0A4Y2HXC3-F1
#
_entry.id   AF-A0A4Y2HXC3-F1
#
_cell.length_a   1.000
_cell.length_b   1.000
_cell.length_c   1.000
_cell.angle_alpha   90.00
_cell.angle_beta   90.00
_cell.angle_gamma   90.00
#
_symmetry.space_group_name_H-M   'P 1'
#
loop_
_entity.id
_entity.type
_entity.pdbx_description
1 polymer ?
#
loop_
_entity_poly.entity_id
_entity_poly.type
_entity_poly.pdbx_seq_one_letter_code
_entity_poly.pdbx_strand_id
1 'polypeptide(L)'
;MRDKNVPISGPFIIEKALQFAKALGYDEYRESNGWLENFKRRYGIMAKVISGESKDVDDNDSENWITETLSKILKDYKPENVFNADETALFLQCLPQKTLTFKKEKCVGGKQSKFIIIRRGLQFALQ
;
A
#
# COMPACT_ATOMS: atom_id res chain seq x y z
N MET A 1 -14.92 7.81 -3.77
CA MET A 1 -13.60 8.18 -3.20
C MET A 1 -12.84 6.92 -2.79
N ARG A 2 -13.46 6.12 -1.92
CA ARG A 2 -12.98 4.78 -1.57
C ARG A 2 -13.03 3.77 -2.72
N ASP A 3 -14.06 3.81 -3.56
CA ASP A 3 -14.16 2.98 -4.76
C ASP A 3 -13.06 3.28 -5.79
N LYS A 4 -12.35 4.41 -5.63
CA LYS A 4 -11.21 4.82 -6.43
C LYS A 4 -9.87 4.55 -5.73
N ASN A 5 -9.87 3.80 -4.63
CA ASN A 5 -8.70 3.50 -3.79
C ASN A 5 -7.93 4.74 -3.29
N VAL A 6 -8.60 5.88 -3.14
CA VAL A 6 -8.01 7.10 -2.60
C VAL A 6 -8.06 7.05 -1.07
N PRO A 7 -6.93 7.21 -0.37
CA PRO A 7 -6.92 7.24 1.10
C PRO A 7 -7.75 8.40 1.65
N ILE A 8 -8.57 8.10 2.64
CA ILE A 8 -9.38 9.09 3.33
C ILE A 8 -8.68 9.49 4.63
N SER A 9 -8.38 10.78 4.76
CA SER A 9 -7.74 11.37 5.94
C SER A 9 -8.76 12.01 6.90
N GLY A 10 -8.35 12.26 8.15
CA GLY A 10 -9.17 12.99 9.12
C GLY A 10 -9.54 14.41 8.67
N PRO A 11 -8.58 15.22 8.20
CA PRO A 11 -8.85 16.55 7.66
C PRO A 11 -9.87 16.55 6.50
N PHE A 12 -9.86 15.51 5.66
CA PHE A 12 -10.84 15.39 4.58
C PHE A 12 -12.26 15.20 5.10
N ILE A 13 -12.45 14.41 6.16
CA ILE A 13 -13.77 14.22 6.79
C ILE A 13 -14.28 15.52 7.40
N ILE A 14 -13.40 16.25 8.08
CA ILE A 14 -13.66 17.57 8.66
C ILE A 14 -14.10 18.54 7.56
N GLU A 15 -13.35 18.66 6.47
CA GLU A 15 -13.70 19.57 5.37
C GLU A 15 -15.06 19.23 4.75
N LYS A 16 -15.39 17.95 4.62
CA LYS A 16 -16.72 17.52 4.14
C LYS A 16 -17.82 17.83 5.14
N ALA A 17 -17.57 17.69 6.44
CA ALA A 17 -18.52 18.07 7.48
C ALA A 17 -18.81 19.58 7.44
N LEU A 18 -17.80 20.44 7.31
CA LEU A 18 -17.96 21.89 7.09
C LEU A 18 -18.85 22.20 5.88
N GLN A 19 -18.59 21.53 4.74
CA GLN A 19 -19.37 21.76 3.52
C GLN A 19 -20.85 21.44 3.72
N PHE A 20 -21.16 20.33 4.40
CA PHE A 20 -22.55 19.99 4.73
C PHE A 20 -23.16 20.93 5.77
N ALA A 21 -22.42 21.33 6.80
CA ALA A 21 -22.89 22.27 7.81
C ALA A 21 -23.33 23.59 7.16
N LYS A 22 -22.49 24.16 6.28
CA LYS A 22 -22.83 25.37 5.50
C LYS A 22 -24.04 25.17 4.60
N ALA A 23 -24.10 24.06 3.86
CA ALA A 23 -25.23 23.77 2.98
C ALA A 23 -26.56 23.63 3.74
N LEU A 24 -26.51 23.26 5.02
CA LEU A 24 -27.66 23.12 5.91
C LEU A 24 -27.95 24.39 6.73
N GLY A 25 -27.20 25.48 6.53
CA GLY A 25 -27.38 26.76 7.22
C GLY A 25 -26.74 26.85 8.62
N TYR A 26 -25.79 25.96 8.94
CA TYR A 26 -25.02 26.00 10.19
C TYR A 26 -23.65 26.67 9.97
N ASP A 27 -23.66 28.00 9.80
CA ASP A 27 -22.44 28.77 9.48
C ASP A 27 -21.46 28.91 10.66
N GLU A 28 -21.93 28.70 11.90
CA GLU A 28 -21.11 28.78 13.11
C GLU A 28 -20.48 27.43 13.52
N TYR A 29 -20.67 26.36 12.74
CA TYR A 29 -20.14 25.06 13.09
C TYR A 29 -18.60 25.08 13.15
N ARG A 30 -18.07 24.78 14.34
CA ARG A 30 -16.62 24.67 14.57
C ARG A 30 -16.22 23.22 14.72
N GLU A 31 -15.38 22.80 13.78
CA GLU A 31 -14.69 21.53 13.81
C GLU A 31 -13.84 21.42 15.07
N SER A 32 -13.86 20.27 15.74
CA SER A 32 -12.93 19.96 16.81
C SER A 32 -12.36 18.56 16.62
N ASN A 33 -11.13 18.35 17.07
CA ASN A 33 -10.53 17.01 17.07
C ASN A 33 -11.41 16.02 17.85
N GLY A 34 -12.04 16.45 18.94
CA GLY A 34 -12.97 15.64 19.72
C GLY A 34 -14.23 15.23 18.97
N TRP A 35 -14.78 16.09 18.10
CA TRP A 35 -15.90 15.71 17.22
C TRP A 35 -15.48 14.59 16.27
N LEU A 36 -14.33 14.72 15.61
CA LEU A 36 -13.84 13.71 14.66
C LEU A 36 -13.60 12.36 15.35
N GLU A 37 -13.02 12.35 16.56
CA GLU A 37 -12.83 11.13 17.35
C GLU A 37 -14.16 10.48 17.75
N ASN A 38 -15.12 11.28 18.22
CA ASN A 38 -16.45 10.80 18.58
C ASN A 38 -17.21 10.25 17.36
N PHE A 39 -17.10 10.92 16.21
CA PHE A 39 -17.66 10.47 14.94
C PHE A 39 -17.07 9.12 14.53
N LYS A 40 -15.74 9.01 14.52
CA LYS A 40 -15.05 7.75 14.21
C LYS A 40 -15.49 6.62 15.13
N ARG A 41 -15.57 6.87 16.45
CA ARG A 41 -15.99 5.89 17.45
C ARG A 41 -17.43 5.45 17.24
N ARG A 42 -18.36 6.38 16.99
CA ARG A 42 -19.79 6.10 16.78
C ARG A 42 -20.04 5.23 15.54
N TYR A 43 -19.31 5.47 14.46
CA TYR A 43 -19.50 4.76 13.19
C TYR A 43 -18.48 3.64 12.96
N GLY A 44 -17.64 3.30 13.96
CA GLY A 44 -16.66 2.22 13.86
C GLY A 44 -15.60 2.45 12.78
N ILE A 45 -15.20 3.69 12.57
CA ILE A 45 -14.15 4.09 11.61
C ILE A 45 -12.80 4.04 12.32
N MET A 46 -11.84 3.33 11.76
CA MET A 46 -10.49 3.17 12.29
C MET A 46 -9.44 3.46 11.22
N ALA A 47 -8.26 3.93 11.62
CA ALA A 47 -7.13 4.01 10.71
C ALA A 47 -6.56 2.61 10.46
N LYS A 48 -6.48 2.18 9.20
CA LYS A 48 -5.78 0.95 8.80
C LYS A 48 -4.63 1.29 7.87
N VAL A 49 -3.55 0.52 8.00
CA VAL A 49 -2.44 0.54 7.04
C VAL A 49 -2.93 -0.12 5.75
N ILE A 50 -2.66 0.52 4.63
CA ILE A 50 -2.96 0.01 3.31
C ILE A 50 -1.89 -1.05 3.00
N SER A 51 -2.30 -2.32 2.93
CA SER A 51 -1.40 -3.39 2.47
C SER A 51 -1.23 -3.29 0.95
N GLY A 52 -0.01 -3.56 0.48
CA GLY A 52 0.25 -3.79 -0.94
C GLY A 52 -0.50 -5.03 -1.47
N GLU A 53 -0.48 -5.19 -2.80
CA GLU A 53 -1.10 -6.33 -3.49
C GLU A 53 -0.77 -7.66 -2.79
N SER A 54 -1.80 -8.37 -2.33
CA SER A 54 -1.66 -9.76 -1.92
C SER A 54 -1.69 -10.59 -3.20
N LYS A 55 -0.52 -10.91 -3.76
CA LYS A 55 -0.44 -12.04 -4.68
C LYS A 55 -0.38 -13.29 -3.80
N ASP A 56 -1.48 -14.03 -3.76
CA ASP A 56 -1.42 -15.44 -3.36
C ASP A 56 -0.59 -16.14 -4.44
N VAL A 57 0.67 -16.43 -4.12
CA VAL A 57 1.50 -17.33 -4.93
C VAL A 57 1.36 -18.70 -4.29
N ASP A 58 0.99 -19.71 -5.08
CA ASP A 58 0.93 -21.09 -4.61
C ASP A 58 2.36 -21.58 -4.31
N ASP A 59 2.60 -22.01 -3.07
CA ASP A 59 3.91 -22.48 -2.62
C ASP A 59 4.41 -23.66 -3.47
N ASN A 60 3.50 -24.48 -4.00
CA ASN A 60 3.85 -25.64 -4.83
C ASN A 60 4.39 -25.26 -6.22
N ASP A 61 3.85 -24.20 -6.83
CA ASP A 61 4.33 -23.69 -8.12
C ASP A 61 5.74 -23.09 -8.00
N SER A 62 6.04 -22.52 -6.83
CA SER A 62 7.32 -21.91 -6.48
C SER A 62 8.43 -22.97 -6.44
N GLU A 63 8.16 -24.09 -5.76
CA GLU A 63 9.11 -25.21 -5.59
C GLU A 63 9.43 -25.88 -6.95
N ASN A 64 8.41 -26.09 -7.78
CA ASN A 64 8.60 -26.70 -9.10
C ASN A 64 9.40 -25.78 -10.04
N TRP A 65 9.18 -24.47 -9.97
CA TRP A 65 9.94 -23.49 -10.76
C TRP A 65 11.44 -23.49 -10.41
N ILE A 66 11.79 -23.54 -9.12
CA ILE A 66 13.18 -23.59 -8.65
C ILE A 66 13.87 -24.88 -9.13
N THR A 67 13.21 -26.03 -8.95
CA THR A 67 13.81 -27.34 -9.21
C THR A 67 13.91 -27.64 -10.70
N GLU A 68 12.87 -27.37 -11.49
CA GLU A 68 12.84 -27.76 -12.90
C GLU A 68 13.34 -26.70 -13.86
N THR A 69 13.06 -25.42 -13.60
CA THR A 69 13.30 -24.33 -14.55
C THR A 69 14.60 -23.60 -14.24
N LEU A 70 14.76 -23.10 -13.00
CA LEU A 70 15.95 -22.37 -12.60
C LEU A 70 17.21 -23.23 -12.71
N SER A 71 17.14 -24.49 -12.26
CA SER A 71 18.26 -25.43 -12.33
C SER A 71 18.70 -25.78 -13.75
N LYS A 72 17.81 -25.70 -14.76
CA LYS A 72 18.17 -25.88 -16.17
C LYS A 72 18.89 -24.64 -16.71
N ILE A 73 18.36 -23.45 -16.42
CA ILE A 73 18.94 -22.17 -16.84
C ILE A 73 20.36 -22.02 -16.28
N LEU A 74 20.57 -22.32 -15.00
CA LEU A 74 21.87 -22.15 -14.33
C LEU A 74 22.97 -23.07 -14.87
N LYS A 75 22.65 -24.20 -15.54
CA LYS A 75 23.66 -25.08 -16.14
C LYS A 75 24.44 -24.43 -17.28
N ASP A 76 23.82 -23.47 -17.96
CA ASP A 76 24.42 -22.78 -19.11
C ASP A 76 25.32 -21.61 -18.69
N TYR A 77 25.35 -21.27 -17.40
CA TYR A 77 26.13 -20.14 -16.87
C TYR A 77 27.15 -20.61 -15.85
N LYS A 78 28.37 -20.04 -15.92
CA LYS A 78 29.34 -20.20 -14.85
C LYS A 78 28.88 -19.45 -13.59
N PRO A 79 29.21 -19.93 -12.38
CA PRO A 79 28.86 -19.24 -11.14
C PRO A 79 29.31 -17.78 -11.08
N GLU A 80 30.47 -17.47 -11.67
CA GLU A 80 31.02 -16.10 -11.78
C GLU A 80 30.16 -15.13 -12.62
N ASN A 81 29.24 -15.66 -13.42
CA ASN A 81 28.31 -14.90 -14.26
C ASN A 81 26.89 -14.83 -13.67
N VAL A 82 26.67 -15.37 -12.47
CA VAL A 82 25.38 -15.33 -11.79
C VAL A 82 25.37 -14.13 -10.85
N PHE A 83 24.61 -13.10 -11.20
CA PHE A 83 24.48 -11.88 -10.41
C PHE A 83 23.08 -11.76 -9.83
N ASN A 84 22.99 -11.33 -8.57
CA ASN A 84 21.72 -10.88 -8.02
C ASN A 84 21.43 -9.45 -8.51
N ALA A 85 20.25 -9.25 -9.07
CA ALA A 85 19.73 -7.93 -9.40
C ALA A 85 18.44 -7.75 -8.63
N ASP A 86 18.42 -6.77 -7.73
CA ASP A 86 17.22 -6.42 -7.00
C ASP A 86 16.71 -5.05 -7.44
N GLU A 87 15.38 -4.93 -7.51
CA GLU A 87 14.71 -3.69 -7.88
C GLU A 87 14.52 -2.84 -6.64
N THR A 88 15.18 -1.68 -6.60
CA THR A 88 14.84 -0.66 -5.61
C THR A 88 13.75 0.24 -6.21
N ALA A 89 12.53 0.11 -5.70
CA ALA A 89 11.44 1.02 -6.07
C ALA A 89 11.51 2.30 -5.23
N LEU A 90 11.60 3.45 -5.90
CA LEU A 90 11.44 4.76 -5.29
C LEU A 90 9.96 5.18 -5.42
N PHE A 91 9.31 5.38 -4.29
CA PHE A 91 7.91 5.79 -4.24
C PHE A 91 7.78 7.32 -4.29
N LEU A 92 7.96 7.92 -5.46
CA LEU A 92 7.64 9.32 -5.69
C LEU A 92 6.12 9.46 -5.87
N GLN A 93 5.48 10.27 -5.01
CA GLN A 93 4.01 10.46 -4.90
C GLN A 93 3.24 9.39 -4.11
N CYS A 94 3.85 8.78 -3.09
CA CYS A 94 3.11 7.91 -2.17
C CYS A 94 1.95 8.69 -1.52
N LEU A 95 0.71 8.28 -1.84
CA LEU A 95 -0.45 8.64 -1.03
C LEU A 95 -0.22 8.12 0.41
N PRO A 96 -0.80 8.76 1.44
CA PRO A 96 -0.59 8.34 2.82
C PRO A 96 -0.88 6.85 2.99
N GLN A 97 0.08 6.12 3.59
CA GLN A 97 0.02 4.67 3.80
C GLN A 97 -1.13 4.24 4.75
N LYS A 98 -1.84 5.19 5.35
CA LYS A 98 -2.93 4.97 6.30
C LYS A 98 -4.20 5.61 5.75
N THR A 99 -5.29 4.86 5.79
CA THR A 99 -6.63 5.35 5.45
C THR A 99 -7.60 5.08 6.58
N LEU A 100 -8.58 5.97 6.77
CA LEU A 100 -9.71 5.75 7.65
C LEU A 100 -10.72 4.82 6.99
N THR A 101 -11.07 3.72 7.64
CA THR A 101 -11.96 2.67 7.12
C THR A 101 -12.86 2.07 8.19
N PHE A 102 -13.99 1.50 7.78
CA PHE A 102 -14.85 0.74 8.67
C PHE A 102 -14.13 -0.50 9.21
N LYS A 103 -14.43 -0.85 10.47
CA LYS A 103 -13.80 -1.97 11.18
C LYS A 103 -13.82 -3.28 10.40
N LYS A 104 -14.90 -3.58 9.68
CA LYS A 104 -15.12 -4.84 8.96
C LYS A 104 -14.57 -4.87 7.52
N GLU A 105 -14.08 -3.75 6.99
CA GLU A 105 -13.65 -3.69 5.58
C GLU A 105 -12.17 -4.01 5.40
N LYS A 106 -11.85 -4.76 4.33
CA LYS A 106 -10.47 -4.98 3.88
C LYS A 106 -9.92 -3.66 3.32
N CYS A 107 -8.66 -3.35 3.63
CA CYS A 107 -7.96 -2.19 3.08
C CYS A 107 -7.02 -2.65 1.97
N VAL A 108 -7.43 -2.44 0.72
CA VAL A 108 -6.62 -2.72 -0.46
C VAL A 108 -6.16 -1.38 -1.04
N GLY A 109 -4.86 -1.26 -1.32
CA GLY A 109 -4.30 -0.06 -1.92
C GLY A 109 -4.46 -0.01 -3.43
N GLY A 110 -4.54 1.20 -3.98
CA GLY A 110 -4.39 1.42 -5.42
C GLY A 110 -2.91 1.31 -5.83
N LYS A 111 -2.67 0.95 -7.09
CA LYS A 111 -1.34 0.87 -7.69
C LYS A 111 -0.64 2.23 -7.55
N GLN A 112 0.38 2.29 -6.69
CA GLN A 112 1.23 3.47 -6.58
C GLN A 112 2.17 3.52 -7.80
N SER A 113 2.43 4.72 -8.32
CA SER A 113 3.44 4.91 -9.36
C SER A 113 4.81 4.57 -8.77
N LYS A 114 5.35 3.42 -9.19
CA LYS A 114 6.70 2.97 -8.81
C LYS A 114 7.67 3.53 -9.83
N PHE A 115 8.67 4.28 -9.38
CA PHE A 115 9.85 4.52 -10.20
C PHE A 115 10.84 3.41 -9.90
N ILE A 116 11.11 2.56 -10.89
CA ILE A 116 11.97 1.39 -10.74
C ILE A 116 13.41 1.80 -11.03
N ILE A 117 14.31 1.58 -10.08
CA ILE A 117 15.75 1.68 -10.29
C ILE A 117 16.34 0.29 -10.13
N ILE A 118 16.96 -0.21 -11.20
CA ILE A 118 17.69 -1.48 -11.18
C ILE A 118 19.08 -1.19 -10.62
N ARG A 119 19.42 -1.75 -9.46
CA ARG A 119 20.79 -1.75 -8.95
C ARG A 119 21.44 -3.09 -9.27
N ARG A 120 22.55 -3.06 -10.01
CA ARG A 120 23.42 -4.23 -10.13
C ARG A 120 24.27 -4.31 -8.86
N GLY A 121 23.92 -5.23 -7.97
CA GLY A 121 24.71 -5.52 -6.78
C GLY A 121 25.72 -6.64 -7.06
N LEU A 122 27.02 -6.34 -7.01
CA LEU A 122 28.07 -7.34 -6.81
C LEU A 122 28.00 -7.78 -5.35
N GLN A 123 27.01 -8.60 -4.99
CA GLN A 123 27.00 -9.26 -3.69
C GLN A 123 27.64 -10.63 -3.89
N PHE A 124 28.93 -10.72 -3.58
CA PHE A 124 29.56 -12.00 -3.31
C PHE A 124 28.82 -12.60 -2.11
N ALA A 125 27.89 -13.51 -2.36
CA ALA A 125 27.37 -14.38 -1.32
C ALA A 125 28.53 -15.30 -0.90
N LEU A 126 29.20 -14.93 0.20
CA LEU A 126 29.94 -15.91 0.99
C LEU A 126 28.92 -16.89 1.58
N GLN A 127 29.32 -18.16 1.55
CA GLN A 127 28.62 -19.39 1.95
C GLN A 127 27.67 -19.27 3.14
#